data_AF-A0A6P0HZK3-F1
#
_entry.id   AF-A0A6P0HZK3-F1
#
_cell.length_a   1.000
_cell.length_b   1.000
_cell.length_c   1.000
_cell.angle_alpha   90.00
_cell.angle_beta   90.00
_cell.angle_gamma   90.00
#
_symmetry.space_group_name_H-M   'P 1'
#
loop_
_entity.id
_entity.type
_entity.pdbx_description
1 polymer ?
#
loop_
_entity_poly.entity_id
_entity_poly.type
_entity_poly.pdbx_seq_one_letter_code
_entity_poly.pdbx_strand_id
1 'polypeptide(L)'
;MSSMALAQHPDILAQAKAEQEKLKPQGELSNEQLKQMPYLEQVFKEVERLYPPVGGGFRGVVKPFTYNGYYVPQGWQVLYRIERTHQDRRVYTNPSEFEPERFHPERAEDKKMDYSLVGFGGGSRFCLGYAFAQMEMKIFTCLLLCNYQWKLEPNQDLSLSSIPSLHPRSGLKILMIKNSG
;
A
#
# COMPACT_ATOMS: atom_id res chain seq x y z
N MET A 1 -0.11 -5.83 -6.00
CA MET A 1 -0.07 -4.45 -6.51
C MET A 1 1.35 -3.86 -6.51
N SER A 2 2.18 -4.10 -5.50
CA SER A 2 3.57 -3.57 -5.43
C SER A 2 4.42 -3.87 -6.68
N SER A 3 4.40 -5.10 -7.19
CA SER A 3 5.15 -5.46 -8.41
C SER A 3 4.71 -4.67 -9.65
N MET A 4 3.40 -4.38 -9.78
CA MET A 4 2.86 -3.57 -10.86
C MET A 4 3.29 -2.10 -10.71
N ALA A 5 3.08 -1.53 -9.51
CA ALA A 5 3.42 -0.14 -9.23
C ALA A 5 4.92 0.13 -9.46
N LEU A 6 5.79 -0.75 -8.97
CA LEU A 6 7.23 -0.65 -9.21
C LEU A 6 7.60 -0.80 -10.69
N ALA A 7 6.97 -1.72 -11.43
CA ALA A 7 7.24 -1.87 -12.86
C ALA A 7 6.82 -0.65 -13.70
N GLN A 8 5.82 0.11 -13.24
CA GLN A 8 5.37 1.36 -13.88
C GLN A 8 6.25 2.57 -13.54
N HIS A 9 7.10 2.48 -12.50
CA HIS A 9 7.93 3.58 -12.02
C HIS A 9 9.41 3.16 -11.89
N PRO A 10 10.17 3.15 -13.00
CA PRO A 10 11.55 2.64 -13.03
C PRO A 10 12.49 3.31 -12.03
N ASP A 11 12.35 4.63 -11.79
CA ASP A 11 13.19 5.36 -10.85
C ASP A 11 12.95 4.92 -9.40
N ILE A 12 11.68 4.73 -9.03
CA ILE A 12 11.29 4.22 -7.72
C ILE A 12 11.76 2.77 -7.55
N LEU A 13 11.61 1.94 -8.59
CA LEU A 13 12.13 0.58 -8.61
C LEU A 13 13.65 0.55 -8.39
N ALA A 14 14.40 1.44 -9.06
CA ALA A 14 15.85 1.53 -8.91
C ALA A 14 16.25 1.92 -7.49
N GLN A 15 15.58 2.91 -6.89
CA GLN A 15 15.84 3.33 -5.51
C GLN A 15 15.49 2.23 -4.50
N ALA A 16 14.34 1.56 -4.66
CA ALA A 16 13.94 0.44 -3.81
C ALA A 16 14.92 -0.73 -3.92
N LYS A 17 15.40 -1.03 -5.13
CA LYS A 17 16.42 -2.05 -5.38
C LYS A 17 17.75 -1.70 -4.71
N ALA A 18 18.23 -0.47 -4.88
CA ALA A 18 19.48 0.00 -4.29
C ALA A 18 19.46 -0.05 -2.75
N GLU A 19 18.31 0.18 -2.11
CA GLU A 19 18.15 -0.04 -0.67
C GLU A 19 18.37 -1.52 -0.31
N GLN A 20 17.77 -2.45 -1.05
CA GLN A 20 17.84 -3.87 -0.70
C GLN A 20 19.20 -4.49 -0.99
N GLU A 21 19.89 -4.02 -2.04
CA GLU A 21 21.25 -4.47 -2.36
C GLU A 21 22.26 -4.12 -1.26
N LYS A 22 22.04 -3.02 -0.51
CA LYS A 22 22.88 -2.66 0.64
C LYS A 22 22.77 -3.66 1.79
N LEU A 23 21.63 -4.34 1.93
CA LEU A 23 21.41 -5.33 2.99
C LEU A 23 22.19 -6.62 2.75
N LYS A 24 22.70 -6.84 1.52
CA LYS A 24 23.43 -8.04 1.08
C LYS A 24 22.78 -9.33 1.63
N PRO A 25 21.50 -9.60 1.33
CA PRO A 25 20.82 -10.76 1.88
C PRO A 25 21.52 -12.06 1.44
N GLN A 26 22.19 -12.73 2.37
CA GLN A 26 22.79 -14.05 2.20
C GLN A 26 21.90 -15.07 2.90
N GLY A 27 20.97 -15.67 2.17
CA GLY A 27 19.99 -16.60 2.76
C GLY A 27 18.79 -15.89 3.38
N GLU A 28 18.40 -16.31 4.59
CA GLU A 28 17.21 -15.81 5.27
C GLU A 28 17.40 -14.37 5.78
N LEU A 29 16.37 -13.53 5.63
CA LEU A 29 16.36 -12.16 6.14
C LEU A 29 16.09 -12.16 7.65
N SER A 30 16.95 -11.50 8.42
CA SER A 30 16.72 -11.28 9.85
C SER A 30 15.72 -10.15 10.12
N ASN A 31 15.10 -10.16 11.31
CA ASN A 31 14.21 -9.07 11.74
C ASN A 31 14.93 -7.71 11.75
N GLU A 32 16.22 -7.68 12.04
CA GLU A 32 17.08 -6.50 12.04
C GLU A 32 17.29 -5.95 10.63
N GLN A 33 17.40 -6.83 9.62
CA GLN A 33 17.44 -6.42 8.21
C GLN A 33 16.09 -5.86 7.76
N LEU A 34 14.97 -6.46 8.17
CA LEU A 34 13.64 -5.95 7.83
C LEU A 34 13.37 -4.54 8.36
N LYS A 35 14.01 -4.14 9.47
CA LYS A 35 13.94 -2.77 10.01
C LYS A 35 14.77 -1.76 9.21
N GLN A 36 15.66 -2.22 8.34
CA GLN A 36 16.55 -1.39 7.51
C GLN A 36 16.00 -1.18 6.09
N MET A 37 14.67 -1.23 5.93
CA MET A 37 13.98 -1.05 4.65
C MET A 37 13.04 0.19 4.65
N PRO A 38 13.48 1.37 5.13
CA PRO A 38 12.59 2.52 5.31
C PRO A 38 11.98 3.04 4.00
N TYR A 39 12.70 3.00 2.87
CA TYR A 39 12.16 3.42 1.59
C TYR A 39 11.15 2.41 1.06
N LEU A 40 11.40 1.10 1.22
CA LEU A 40 10.44 0.08 0.87
C LEU A 40 9.13 0.19 1.70
N GLU A 41 9.23 0.58 2.97
CA GLU A 41 8.04 0.91 3.77
C GLU A 41 7.24 2.06 3.18
N GLN A 42 7.90 3.13 2.71
CA GLN A 42 7.24 4.24 2.04
C GLN A 42 6.54 3.79 0.75
N VAL A 43 7.19 2.92 -0.04
CA VAL A 43 6.59 2.30 -1.23
C VAL A 43 5.34 1.52 -0.85
N PHE A 44 5.37 0.70 0.21
CA PHE A 44 4.19 -0.06 0.62
C PHE A 44 3.05 0.81 1.11
N LYS A 45 3.35 1.87 1.86
CA LYS A 45 2.32 2.85 2.24
C LYS A 45 1.70 3.52 1.01
N GLU A 46 2.49 3.81 -0.03
CA GLU A 46 1.94 4.41 -1.26
C GLU A 46 1.13 3.40 -2.08
N VAL A 47 1.54 2.13 -2.09
CA VAL A 47 0.74 1.04 -2.67
C VAL A 47 -0.56 0.87 -1.90
N GLU A 48 -0.55 0.89 -0.57
CA GLU A 48 -1.76 0.84 0.26
C GLU A 48 -2.68 2.03 -0.02
N ARG A 49 -2.10 3.22 -0.20
CA ARG A 49 -2.86 4.45 -0.46
C ARG A 49 -3.59 4.38 -1.79
N LEU A 50 -2.88 4.08 -2.88
CA LEU A 50 -3.43 4.07 -4.23
C LEU A 50 -4.21 2.81 -4.56
N TYR A 51 -3.83 1.69 -3.98
CA TYR A 51 -4.37 0.38 -4.29
C TYR A 51 -4.79 -0.38 -3.03
N PRO A 52 -5.69 0.19 -2.19
CA PRO A 52 -6.10 -0.46 -0.96
C PRO A 52 -6.77 -1.81 -1.28
N PRO A 53 -6.29 -2.94 -0.69
CA PRO A 53 -6.88 -4.24 -0.96
C PRO A 53 -8.37 -4.34 -0.57
N VAL A 54 -8.79 -3.51 0.39
CA VAL A 54 -10.16 -3.40 0.90
C VAL A 54 -10.65 -1.96 0.73
N GLY A 55 -11.81 -1.76 0.09
CA GLY A 55 -12.31 -0.41 -0.21
C GLY A 55 -12.97 0.32 0.97
N GLY A 56 -13.29 -0.38 2.05
CA GLY A 56 -13.99 0.18 3.20
C GLY A 56 -14.54 -0.86 4.16
N GLY A 57 -15.33 -0.41 5.13
CA GLY A 57 -16.02 -1.31 6.05
C GLY A 57 -17.31 -0.71 6.61
N PHE A 58 -18.22 -1.59 7.01
CA PHE A 58 -19.51 -1.19 7.59
C PHE A 58 -19.44 -1.15 9.11
N ARG A 59 -20.19 -0.23 9.71
CA ARG A 59 -20.45 -0.14 11.15
C ARG A 59 -21.93 0.07 11.39
N GLY A 60 -22.53 -0.75 12.25
CA GLY A 60 -23.90 -0.54 12.71
C GLY A 60 -23.94 0.55 13.78
N VAL A 61 -24.89 1.47 13.66
CA VAL A 61 -25.09 2.56 14.62
C VAL A 61 -25.89 2.04 15.81
N VAL A 62 -25.22 1.85 16.95
CA VAL A 62 -25.84 1.33 18.18
C VAL A 62 -26.41 2.43 19.09
N LYS A 63 -25.94 3.67 18.93
CA LYS A 63 -26.42 4.87 19.62
C LYS A 63 -26.46 6.01 18.60
N PRO A 64 -27.52 6.83 18.56
CA PRO A 64 -27.60 7.93 17.62
C PRO A 64 -26.51 8.98 17.92
N PHE A 65 -26.02 9.64 16.88
CA PHE A 65 -24.98 10.66 17.00
C PHE A 65 -25.14 11.75 15.92
N THR A 66 -24.47 12.88 16.11
CA THR A 66 -24.36 13.94 15.10
C THR A 66 -22.94 14.01 14.57
N TYR A 67 -22.78 14.09 13.27
CA TYR A 67 -21.47 14.27 12.62
C TYR A 67 -21.57 15.31 11.51
N ASN A 68 -20.72 16.34 11.56
CA ASN A 68 -20.71 17.48 10.63
C ASN A 68 -22.12 18.09 10.39
N GLY A 69 -22.91 18.20 11.45
CA GLY A 69 -24.28 18.74 11.39
C GLY A 69 -25.37 17.75 10.98
N TYR A 70 -25.02 16.52 10.60
CA TYR A 70 -25.98 15.48 10.22
C TYR A 70 -26.32 14.57 11.40
N TYR A 71 -27.61 14.39 11.68
CA TYR A 71 -28.10 13.40 12.65
C TYR A 71 -28.09 12.01 12.01
N VAL A 72 -27.43 11.06 12.68
CA VAL A 72 -27.36 9.64 12.27
C VAL A 72 -28.13 8.80 13.30
N PRO A 73 -29.28 8.22 12.91
CA PRO A 73 -30.13 7.47 13.84
C PRO A 73 -29.55 6.09 14.17
N GLN A 74 -29.96 5.55 15.32
CA GLN A 74 -29.70 4.16 15.69
C GLN A 74 -30.31 3.19 14.66
N GLY A 75 -29.64 2.06 14.43
CA GLY A 75 -30.06 1.02 13.50
C GLY A 75 -29.56 1.20 12.07
N TRP A 76 -29.04 2.38 11.72
CA TRP A 76 -28.42 2.61 10.41
C TRP A 76 -27.05 1.91 10.29
N GLN A 77 -26.61 1.75 9.05
CA GLN A 77 -25.23 1.36 8.74
C GLN A 77 -24.46 2.55 8.19
N VAL A 78 -23.23 2.72 8.69
CA VAL A 78 -22.26 3.69 8.17
C VAL A 78 -21.16 2.93 7.46
N LEU A 79 -20.85 3.36 6.24
CA LEU A 79 -19.73 2.87 5.45
C LEU A 79 -18.61 3.91 5.46
N TYR A 80 -17.45 3.56 6.02
CA TYR A 80 -16.24 4.34 5.79
C TYR A 80 -15.56 3.86 4.51
N ARG A 81 -15.09 4.80 3.68
CA ARG A 81 -14.50 4.54 2.36
C ARG A 81 -13.01 4.82 2.39
N ILE A 82 -12.21 3.77 2.49
CA ILE A 82 -10.74 3.84 2.53
C ILE A 82 -10.22 4.54 1.27
N GLU A 83 -10.70 4.13 0.09
CA GLU A 83 -10.33 4.72 -1.21
C GLU A 83 -10.54 6.24 -1.26
N ARG A 84 -11.61 6.75 -0.63
CA ARG A 84 -11.91 8.19 -0.64
C ARG A 84 -11.01 8.94 0.33
N THR A 85 -10.79 8.39 1.52
CA THR A 85 -9.84 8.96 2.50
C THR A 85 -8.43 9.05 1.92
N HIS A 86 -7.97 7.99 1.25
CA HIS A 86 -6.64 7.92 0.64
C HIS A 86 -6.42 8.88 -0.55
N GLN A 87 -7.49 9.52 -1.03
CA GLN A 87 -7.49 10.47 -2.14
C GLN A 87 -7.79 11.92 -1.68
N ASP A 88 -7.89 12.15 -0.37
CA ASP A 88 -8.21 13.47 0.17
C ASP A 88 -7.08 14.48 -0.07
N ARG A 89 -7.35 15.48 -0.91
CA ARG A 89 -6.40 16.55 -1.28
C ARG A 89 -6.02 17.46 -0.12
N ARG A 90 -6.76 17.43 1.00
CA ARG A 90 -6.39 18.16 2.23
C ARG A 90 -5.20 17.51 2.93
N VAL A 91 -4.97 16.22 2.68
CA VAL A 91 -3.90 15.42 3.26
C VAL A 91 -2.79 15.21 2.24
N TYR A 92 -3.16 14.63 1.08
CA TYR A 92 -2.22 14.14 0.09
C TYR A 92 -2.05 15.10 -1.09
N THR A 93 -0.81 15.53 -1.32
CA THR A 93 -0.45 16.38 -2.47
C THR A 93 -0.48 15.53 -3.73
N ASN A 94 -1.12 16.01 -4.80
CA ASN A 94 -1.26 15.28 -6.08
C ASN A 94 -1.67 13.81 -5.87
N PRO A 95 -2.87 13.53 -5.32
CA PRO A 95 -3.21 12.20 -4.80
C PRO A 95 -3.34 11.10 -5.87
N SER A 96 -3.37 11.46 -7.17
CA SER A 96 -3.32 10.49 -8.26
C SER A 96 -1.92 9.91 -8.51
N GLU A 97 -0.87 10.63 -8.10
CA GLU A 97 0.51 10.27 -8.39
C GLU A 97 1.05 9.25 -7.38
N PHE A 98 1.84 8.30 -7.88
CA PHE A 98 2.54 7.32 -7.05
C PHE A 98 3.88 7.92 -6.58
N GLU A 99 3.89 8.44 -5.36
CA GLU A 99 5.02 9.20 -4.80
C GLU A 99 5.35 8.71 -3.37
N PRO A 100 6.26 7.74 -3.20
CA PRO A 100 6.65 7.22 -1.88
C PRO A 100 7.14 8.29 -0.89
N GLU A 101 7.88 9.30 -1.38
CA GLU A 101 8.46 10.37 -0.58
C GLU A 101 7.43 11.17 0.24
N ARG A 102 6.12 11.07 -0.07
CA ARG A 102 5.07 11.65 0.78
C ARG A 102 5.05 11.09 2.20
N PHE A 103 5.56 9.87 2.39
CA PHE A 103 5.68 9.20 3.68
C PHE A 103 7.06 9.35 4.32
N HIS A 104 7.99 10.04 3.66
CA HIS A 104 9.26 10.43 4.25
C HIS A 104 9.01 11.24 5.54
N PRO A 105 9.80 11.06 6.61
CA PRO A 105 9.59 11.77 7.88
C PRO A 105 9.46 13.29 7.77
N GLU A 106 10.11 13.92 6.78
CA GLU A 106 10.02 15.36 6.54
C GLU A 106 8.66 15.82 6.00
N ARG A 107 7.97 14.98 5.22
CA ARG A 107 6.65 15.29 4.63
C ARG A 107 5.51 14.71 5.45
N ALA A 108 5.65 13.47 5.89
CA ALA A 108 4.74 12.72 6.74
C ALA A 108 3.26 13.02 6.46
N GLU A 109 2.85 12.98 5.17
CA GLU A 109 1.52 13.46 4.77
C GLU A 109 0.41 12.65 5.45
N ASP A 110 0.65 11.36 5.69
CA ASP A 110 -0.23 10.44 6.42
C ASP A 110 -0.47 10.81 7.89
N LYS A 111 0.32 11.75 8.44
CA LYS A 111 0.21 12.21 9.82
C LYS A 111 -0.39 13.61 9.95
N LYS A 112 -0.71 14.29 8.83
CA LYS A 112 -1.32 15.63 8.86
C LYS A 112 -2.70 15.63 9.54
N MET A 113 -3.44 14.54 9.42
CA MET A 113 -4.73 14.32 10.07
C MET A 113 -4.83 12.87 10.55
N ASP A 114 -5.51 12.67 11.67
CA ASP A 114 -5.79 11.32 12.15
C ASP A 114 -6.56 10.51 11.12
N TYR A 115 -6.27 9.21 11.04
CA TYR A 115 -6.93 8.27 10.13
C TYR A 115 -6.78 8.61 8.63
N SER A 116 -5.67 9.23 8.24
CA SER A 116 -5.36 9.56 6.84
C SER A 116 -4.93 8.36 5.98
N LEU A 117 -4.22 7.38 6.57
CA LEU A 117 -3.86 6.10 5.94
C LEU A 117 -4.48 4.96 6.76
N VAL A 118 -5.49 4.31 6.20
CA VAL A 118 -6.40 3.39 6.91
C VAL A 118 -6.72 2.13 6.10
N GLY A 119 -5.80 1.67 5.25
CA GLY A 119 -5.94 0.41 4.52
C GLY A 119 -6.01 -0.80 5.45
N PHE A 120 -5.37 -0.72 6.61
CA PHE A 120 -5.49 -1.70 7.70
C PHE A 120 -6.57 -1.36 8.74
N GLY A 121 -7.40 -0.35 8.48
CA GLY A 121 -8.46 0.11 9.37
C GLY A 121 -7.95 0.91 10.57
N GLY A 122 -8.68 0.85 11.69
CA GLY A 122 -8.38 1.63 12.89
C GLY A 122 -9.26 1.25 14.09
N GLY A 123 -8.87 1.75 15.27
CA GLY A 123 -9.58 1.49 16.53
C GLY A 123 -9.58 0.02 16.93
N SER A 124 -10.66 -0.43 17.60
CA SER A 124 -10.80 -1.81 18.09
C SER A 124 -10.92 -2.88 16.99
N ARG A 125 -11.02 -2.46 15.71
CA ARG A 125 -11.08 -3.33 14.53
C ARG A 125 -9.90 -3.10 13.60
N PHE A 126 -8.79 -2.60 14.12
CA PHE A 126 -7.53 -2.56 13.39
C PHE A 126 -7.11 -3.97 12.97
N CYS A 127 -6.54 -4.11 11.78
CA CYS A 127 -6.18 -5.40 11.21
C CYS A 127 -5.20 -6.15 12.13
N LEU A 128 -5.63 -7.31 12.64
CA LEU A 128 -4.80 -8.17 13.47
C LEU A 128 -3.56 -8.69 12.71
N GLY A 129 -3.66 -8.82 11.39
CA GLY A 129 -2.59 -9.30 10.52
C GLY A 129 -1.59 -8.22 10.07
N TYR A 130 -1.70 -6.97 10.53
CA TYR A 130 -0.85 -5.87 10.05
C TYR A 130 0.65 -6.19 10.13
N ALA A 131 1.14 -6.61 11.30
CA ALA A 131 2.56 -6.91 11.49
C ALA A 131 3.04 -8.07 10.61
N PHE A 132 2.21 -9.10 10.44
CA PHE A 132 2.49 -10.23 9.57
C PHE A 132 2.56 -9.79 8.09
N ALA A 133 1.56 -9.03 7.62
CA ALA A 133 1.53 -8.54 6.26
C ALA A 133 2.74 -7.65 5.94
N GLN A 134 3.14 -6.76 6.85
CA GLN A 134 4.34 -5.92 6.68
C GLN A 134 5.62 -6.77 6.56
N MET A 135 5.76 -7.80 7.40
CA MET A 135 6.89 -8.73 7.33
C MET A 135 6.90 -9.50 6.00
N GLU A 136 5.78 -10.11 5.62
CA GLU A 136 5.64 -10.88 4.39
C GLU A 136 5.94 -10.03 3.15
N MET A 137 5.34 -8.84 3.06
CA MET A 137 5.56 -7.92 1.93
C MET A 137 7.02 -7.50 1.80
N LYS A 138 7.70 -7.21 2.92
CA LYS A 138 9.13 -6.86 2.94
C LYS A 138 10.00 -8.02 2.45
N ILE A 139 9.82 -9.21 3.02
CA ILE A 139 10.59 -10.40 2.64
C ILE A 139 10.40 -10.68 1.15
N PHE A 140 9.15 -10.78 0.69
CA PHE A 140 8.83 -11.09 -0.69
C PHE A 140 9.42 -10.06 -1.66
N THR A 141 9.21 -8.77 -1.40
CA THR A 141 9.64 -7.71 -2.31
C THR A 141 11.16 -7.55 -2.30
N CYS A 142 11.82 -7.71 -1.14
CA CYS A 142 13.28 -7.70 -1.06
C CYS A 142 13.89 -8.83 -1.88
N LEU A 143 13.40 -10.06 -1.72
CA LEU A 143 13.88 -11.21 -2.50
C LEU A 143 13.62 -11.01 -4.00
N LEU A 144 12.47 -10.45 -4.37
CA LEU A 144 12.14 -10.16 -5.76
C LEU A 144 13.10 -9.14 -6.38
N LEU A 145 13.36 -8.03 -5.68
CA LEU A 145 14.25 -6.94 -6.14
C LEU A 145 15.71 -7.40 -6.29
N CYS A 146 16.21 -8.20 -5.35
CA CYS A 146 17.59 -8.66 -5.36
C CYS A 146 17.84 -9.74 -6.43
N ASN A 147 16.86 -10.62 -6.69
CA ASN A 147 17.08 -11.80 -7.52
C ASN A 147 16.52 -11.70 -8.94
N TYR A 148 15.61 -10.76 -9.21
CA TYR A 148 14.94 -10.65 -10.49
C TYR A 148 14.89 -9.22 -11.01
N GLN A 149 14.79 -9.12 -12.33
CA GLN A 149 14.26 -7.98 -13.05
C GLN A 149 12.92 -8.38 -13.65
N TRP A 150 12.02 -7.42 -13.78
CA TRP A 150 10.74 -7.71 -14.39
C TRP A 150 10.17 -6.53 -15.15
N LYS A 151 9.37 -6.85 -16.17
CA LYS A 151 8.68 -5.88 -17.01
C LYS A 151 7.25 -6.34 -17.23
N LEU A 152 6.33 -5.39 -17.31
CA LEU A 152 4.95 -5.67 -17.71
C LEU A 152 4.92 -6.12 -19.16
N GLU A 153 4.16 -7.16 -19.47
CA GLU A 153 3.86 -7.48 -20.86
C GLU A 153 3.11 -6.30 -21.52
N PRO A 154 3.45 -5.95 -22.78
CA PRO A 154 2.75 -4.90 -23.49
C PRO A 154 1.29 -5.30 -23.76
N ASN A 155 0.42 -4.29 -23.93
CA ASN A 155 -0.97 -4.46 -24.40
C ASN A 155 -1.90 -5.30 -23.48
N GLN A 156 -1.63 -5.36 -22.18
CA GLN A 156 -2.55 -5.94 -21.20
C GLN A 156 -3.46 -4.87 -20.56
N ASP A 157 -4.68 -5.25 -20.18
CA ASP A 157 -5.58 -4.38 -19.41
C ASP A 157 -5.20 -4.39 -17.92
N LEU A 158 -4.57 -3.29 -17.49
CA LEU A 158 -4.20 -3.03 -16.10
C LEU A 158 -5.27 -2.28 -15.31
N SER A 159 -6.44 -2.01 -15.90
CA SER A 159 -7.56 -1.47 -15.13
C SER A 159 -7.96 -2.43 -14.02
N LEU A 160 -8.46 -1.87 -12.92
CA LEU A 160 -8.67 -2.63 -11.69
C LEU A 160 -10.09 -3.18 -11.61
N SER A 161 -10.19 -4.42 -11.12
CA SER A 161 -11.42 -5.06 -10.65
C SER A 161 -11.37 -5.16 -9.13
N SER A 162 -12.52 -5.07 -8.47
CA SER A 162 -12.62 -4.93 -7.01
C SER A 162 -13.25 -6.13 -6.30
N ILE A 163 -13.41 -7.29 -6.96
CA ILE A 163 -14.15 -8.43 -6.41
C ILE A 163 -13.26 -9.69 -6.34
N PRO A 164 -12.94 -10.23 -5.15
CA PRO A 164 -13.23 -9.72 -3.80
C PRO A 164 -12.22 -8.66 -3.30
N SER A 165 -11.07 -8.53 -3.97
CA SER A 165 -10.01 -7.57 -3.66
C SER A 165 -9.56 -6.87 -4.94
N LEU A 166 -8.82 -5.77 -4.79
CA LEU A 166 -8.31 -4.99 -5.91
C LEU A 166 -7.24 -5.75 -6.70
N HIS A 167 -7.46 -6.01 -7.98
CA HIS A 167 -6.51 -6.68 -8.87
C HIS A 167 -6.65 -6.22 -10.34
N PRO A 168 -5.58 -6.31 -11.15
CA PRO A 168 -5.66 -6.00 -12.58
C PRO A 168 -6.54 -7.01 -13.33
N ARG A 169 -7.42 -6.52 -14.23
CA ARG A 169 -8.36 -7.37 -14.97
C ARG A 169 -7.70 -8.48 -15.78
N SER A 170 -6.51 -8.23 -16.31
CA SER A 170 -5.76 -9.22 -17.09
C SER A 170 -4.88 -10.18 -16.26
N GLY A 171 -4.97 -10.16 -14.92
CA GLY A 171 -4.22 -11.06 -14.04
C GLY A 171 -2.73 -10.71 -13.86
N LEU A 172 -2.30 -9.50 -14.29
CA LEU A 172 -0.94 -8.97 -14.21
C LEU A 172 0.12 -9.89 -14.84
N LYS A 173 0.32 -9.78 -16.15
CA LYS A 173 1.32 -10.56 -16.89
C LYS A 173 2.67 -9.88 -16.86
N ILE A 174 3.71 -10.61 -16.47
CA ILE A 174 5.05 -10.09 -16.22
C ILE A 174 6.09 -10.99 -16.88
N LEU A 175 7.01 -10.38 -17.64
CA LEU A 175 8.25 -11.03 -18.06
C LEU A 175 9.28 -10.93 -16.93
N MET A 176 9.64 -12.08 -16.36
CA MET A 176 10.62 -12.20 -15.29
C MET A 176 11.98 -12.64 -15.84
N ILE A 177 13.05 -11.94 -15.47
CA ILE A 177 14.43 -12.27 -15.83
C ILE A 177 15.20 -12.44 -14.52
N LYS A 178 15.82 -13.62 -14.32
CA LYS A 178 16.67 -13.85 -13.14
C LYS A 178 17.97 -13.06 -13.29
N ASN A 179 18.39 -12.35 -12.24
CA ASN A 179 19.67 -11.65 -12.22
C ASN A 179 20.79 -12.69 -12.33
N SER A 180 21.75 -12.47 -13.22
CA SER A 180 23.01 -13.22 -13.24
C SER A 180 23.75 -12.92 -11.94
N GLY A 181 23.97 -13.96 -11.12
CA GLY A 181 24.67 -13.83 -9.84
C GLY A 181 26.15 -13.52 -10.00
#